data_AF-A0A7J6RIQ2-F1
#
_entry.id   AF-A0A7J6RIQ2-F1
#
_cell.length_a   1.000
_cell.length_b   1.000
_cell.length_c   1.000
_cell.angle_alpha   90.00
_cell.angle_beta   90.00
_cell.angle_gamma   90.00
#
_symmetry.space_group_name_H-M   'P 1'
#
loop_
_entity.id
_entity.type
_entity.pdbx_description
1 polymer ?
#
loop_
_entity_poly.entity_id
_entity_poly.type
_entity_poly.pdbx_seq_one_letter_code
_entity_poly.pdbx_strand_id
1 'polypeptide(L)'
;MSSCPLGYGGESSTADTTPSGGQGVQKKVPDGNRSELSKERTTSSIPGVDGEKFKYPSEDQFYKTVKRKGHAVEADDMRTVVAIHNAVNERAWHQIKEVEDRLHGRVCAKEALRLVKFVGRPGEVSPKSRIMRLLGGWTEPFDRHDWYIDRCGTTVR
;
A
#
# COMPACT_ATOMS: atom_id res chain seq x y z
N MET A 1 -4.14 10.22 14.98
CA MET A 1 -4.28 10.99 13.74
C MET A 1 -2.88 11.15 13.16
N SER A 2 -2.53 10.42 12.10
CA SER A 2 -1.22 10.53 11.46
C SER A 2 -1.44 10.65 9.96
N SER A 3 -1.48 11.89 9.49
CA SER A 3 -1.56 12.29 8.10
C SER A 3 -0.16 12.19 7.48
N CYS A 4 -0.05 11.68 6.25
CA CYS A 4 1.19 11.73 5.49
C CYS A 4 1.56 13.20 5.18
N PRO A 5 2.82 13.63 5.42
CA PRO A 5 3.28 14.97 5.07
C PRO A 5 3.90 14.92 3.67
N LEU A 6 3.10 15.18 2.65
CA LEU A 6 3.63 15.64 1.37
C LEU A 6 3.11 17.07 1.17
N GLY A 7 3.79 17.99 1.83
CA GLY A 7 3.68 19.41 1.56
C GLY A 7 4.69 19.81 0.50
N TYR A 8 4.23 20.32 -0.63
CA TYR A 8 4.99 21.26 -1.44
C TYR A 8 4.14 22.51 -1.58
N GLY A 9 4.57 23.56 -0.89
CA GLY A 9 3.92 24.87 -0.85
C GLY A 9 4.24 25.70 -2.09
N GLY A 10 3.27 26.56 -2.43
CA GLY A 10 3.39 27.67 -3.36
C GLY A 10 2.19 28.59 -3.18
N GLU A 11 2.30 29.57 -2.28
CA GLU A 11 1.47 30.80 -2.17
C GLU A 11 1.54 31.59 -3.51
N SER A 12 0.68 32.53 -3.93
CA SER A 12 -0.31 33.46 -3.37
C SER A 12 -1.12 33.96 -4.61
N SER A 13 -2.41 34.35 -4.59
CA SER A 13 -2.84 35.71 -4.24
C SER A 13 -4.37 35.91 -4.43
N THR A 14 -5.01 36.38 -3.36
CA THR A 14 -6.00 37.48 -3.19
C THR A 14 -7.22 37.72 -4.12
N ALA A 15 -8.31 38.13 -3.44
CA ALA A 15 -9.50 38.90 -3.86
C ALA A 15 -10.69 38.07 -4.43
N ASP A 16 -11.97 38.32 -4.18
CA ASP A 16 -12.71 39.34 -3.42
C ASP A 16 -14.20 38.90 -3.31
N THR A 17 -14.91 39.41 -2.30
CA THR A 17 -16.33 39.88 -2.31
C THR A 17 -17.50 39.00 -2.88
N THR A 18 -18.51 38.74 -2.03
CA THR A 18 -19.88 38.26 -2.38
C THR A 18 -20.77 39.43 -2.86
N PRO A 19 -21.82 39.26 -3.73
CA PRO A 19 -23.16 38.85 -3.26
C PRO A 19 -24.08 38.07 -4.24
N SER A 20 -24.95 37.24 -3.66
CA SER A 20 -26.38 36.94 -3.96
C SER A 20 -26.93 36.82 -5.39
N GLY A 21 -27.57 35.65 -5.66
CA GLY A 21 -28.91 35.57 -6.26
C GLY A 21 -29.03 35.22 -7.75
N GLY A 22 -29.48 34.01 -8.06
CA GLY A 22 -29.94 33.65 -9.41
C GLY A 22 -30.16 32.15 -9.61
N GLN A 23 -31.43 31.73 -9.71
CA GLN A 23 -31.85 30.38 -10.03
C GLN A 23 -31.60 30.05 -11.52
N GLY A 24 -31.16 28.81 -11.78
CA GLY A 24 -31.48 28.07 -13.00
C GLY A 24 -30.65 28.37 -14.25
N VAL A 25 -29.61 27.57 -14.47
CA VAL A 25 -29.41 26.67 -15.63
C VAL A 25 -28.16 25.85 -15.28
N GLN A 26 -28.33 24.57 -14.91
CA GLN A 26 -27.18 23.66 -14.83
C GLN A 26 -26.68 23.44 -16.26
N LYS A 27 -25.74 24.28 -16.71
CA LYS A 27 -24.87 23.93 -17.83
C LYS A 27 -24.13 22.68 -17.38
N LYS A 28 -24.45 21.52 -17.98
CA LYS A 28 -23.56 20.35 -17.95
C LYS A 28 -22.24 20.80 -18.54
N VAL A 29 -21.30 21.17 -17.67
CA VAL A 29 -19.89 21.19 -18.01
C VAL A 29 -19.55 19.75 -18.38
N PRO A 30 -18.97 19.46 -19.55
CA PRO A 30 -18.47 18.13 -19.83
C PRO A 30 -17.39 17.84 -18.79
N ASP A 31 -17.65 16.85 -17.95
CA ASP A 31 -16.73 16.38 -16.90
C ASP A 31 -15.49 15.84 -17.62
N GLY A 32 -14.49 16.71 -17.84
CA GLY A 32 -13.25 16.36 -18.49
C GLY A 32 -12.55 15.27 -17.70
N ASN A 33 -12.35 14.10 -18.32
CA ASN A 33 -11.60 12.95 -17.85
C ASN A 33 -11.40 12.87 -16.32
N ARG A 34 -12.41 12.38 -15.59
CA ARG A 34 -12.09 11.63 -14.37
C ARG A 34 -11.24 10.45 -14.84
N SER A 35 -9.97 10.41 -14.45
CA SER A 35 -9.08 9.28 -14.68
C SER A 35 -9.78 8.01 -14.19
N GLU A 36 -10.28 7.21 -15.14
CA GLU A 36 -10.95 5.96 -14.82
C GLU A 36 -9.88 5.01 -14.30
N LEU A 37 -9.85 4.82 -12.98
CA LEU A 37 -8.86 3.97 -12.31
C LEU A 37 -8.94 2.55 -12.85
N SER A 38 -7.78 1.96 -13.14
CA SER A 38 -7.74 0.59 -13.65
C SER A 38 -8.32 -0.39 -12.63
N LYS A 39 -9.17 -1.29 -13.13
CA LYS A 39 -9.73 -2.43 -12.37
C LYS A 39 -8.89 -3.70 -12.54
N GLU A 40 -7.88 -3.66 -13.39
CA GLU A 40 -7.01 -4.80 -13.63
C GLU A 40 -6.06 -5.02 -12.46
N ARG A 41 -5.85 -6.29 -12.12
CA ARG A 41 -4.96 -6.71 -11.04
C ARG A 41 -3.63 -7.17 -11.62
N THR A 42 -2.53 -6.78 -10.98
CA THR A 42 -1.19 -7.21 -11.37
C THR A 42 -0.81 -8.51 -10.68
N THR A 43 -0.32 -9.48 -11.44
CA THR A 43 0.25 -10.73 -10.92
C THR A 43 1.67 -10.49 -10.41
N SER A 44 1.93 -10.88 -9.15
CA SER A 44 3.24 -10.76 -8.49
C SER A 44 4.24 -11.83 -8.96
N SER A 45 5.49 -11.76 -8.47
CA SER A 45 6.44 -12.88 -8.57
C SER A 45 6.26 -13.93 -7.46
N ILE A 46 5.41 -13.64 -6.47
CA ILE A 46 5.29 -14.35 -5.21
C ILE A 46 4.40 -15.59 -5.39
N PRO A 47 4.93 -16.81 -5.19
CA PRO A 47 4.16 -18.03 -5.39
C PRO A 47 3.25 -18.28 -4.17
N GLY A 48 1.97 -18.55 -4.42
CA GLY A 48 1.00 -18.96 -3.41
C GLY A 48 1.06 -20.46 -3.12
N VAL A 49 0.43 -20.85 -2.00
CA VAL A 49 0.26 -22.26 -1.62
C VAL A 49 -0.73 -23.01 -2.50
N ASP A 50 -1.64 -22.30 -3.15
CA ASP A 50 -2.64 -22.83 -4.09
C ASP A 50 -2.06 -23.13 -5.49
N GLY A 51 -0.80 -22.79 -5.72
CA GLY A 51 -0.13 -22.94 -7.02
C GLY A 51 -0.30 -21.74 -7.95
N GLU A 52 -1.16 -20.77 -7.60
CA GLU A 52 -1.22 -19.49 -8.29
C GLU A 52 -0.22 -18.49 -7.70
N LYS A 53 0.10 -17.44 -8.45
CA LYS A 53 0.88 -16.32 -7.92
C LYS A 53 -0.04 -15.33 -7.23
N PHE A 54 0.44 -14.72 -6.16
CA PHE A 54 -0.29 -13.67 -5.47
C PHE A 54 -0.63 -12.52 -6.43
N LYS A 55 -1.84 -11.99 -6.36
CA LYS A 55 -2.29 -10.87 -7.21
C LYS A 55 -2.43 -9.63 -6.35
N TYR A 56 -1.76 -8.55 -6.72
CA TYR A 56 -1.91 -7.26 -6.07
C TYR A 56 -3.31 -6.67 -6.31
N PRO A 57 -3.80 -5.77 -5.42
CA PRO A 57 -5.02 -5.02 -5.69
C PRO A 57 -4.86 -4.14 -6.94
N SER A 58 -5.96 -3.90 -7.65
CA SER A 58 -6.00 -2.92 -8.73
C SER A 58 -5.92 -1.48 -8.20
N GLU A 59 -5.69 -0.51 -9.09
CA GLU A 59 -5.69 0.92 -8.75
C GLU A 59 -7.01 1.33 -8.10
N ASP A 60 -8.14 0.93 -8.68
CA ASP A 60 -9.47 1.18 -8.12
C ASP A 60 -9.67 0.57 -6.72
N GLN A 61 -9.21 -0.67 -6.53
CA GLN A 61 -9.30 -1.36 -5.23
C GLN A 61 -8.43 -0.67 -4.16
N PHE A 62 -7.22 -0.26 -4.54
CA PHE A 62 -6.29 0.43 -3.66
C PHE A 62 -6.86 1.81 -3.28
N TYR A 63 -7.28 2.60 -4.27
CA TYR A 63 -7.90 3.91 -4.06
C TYR A 63 -9.09 3.84 -3.10
N LYS A 64 -10.04 2.94 -3.35
CA LYS A 64 -11.22 2.75 -2.48
C LYS A 64 -10.82 2.39 -1.05
N THR A 65 -9.80 1.55 -0.90
CA THR A 65 -9.31 1.12 0.42
C THR A 65 -8.68 2.28 1.18
N VAL A 66 -7.81 3.05 0.53
CA VAL A 66 -7.10 4.17 1.14
C VAL A 66 -8.05 5.33 1.45
N LYS A 67 -9.01 5.60 0.57
CA LYS A 67 -10.08 6.58 0.80
C LYS A 67 -10.99 6.18 1.96
N ARG A 68 -11.37 4.90 2.07
CA ARG A 68 -12.13 4.38 3.22
C ARG A 68 -11.37 4.51 4.54
N LYS A 69 -10.04 4.45 4.51
CA LYS A 69 -9.17 4.69 5.67
C LYS A 69 -9.01 6.18 6.00
N GLY A 70 -9.63 7.09 5.25
CA GLY A 70 -9.63 8.53 5.51
C GLY A 70 -8.36 9.25 5.07
N HIS A 71 -7.54 8.64 4.21
CA HIS A 71 -6.37 9.32 3.64
C HIS A 71 -6.78 10.17 2.43
N ALA A 72 -6.25 11.39 2.35
CA ALA A 72 -6.35 12.23 1.16
C ALA A 72 -5.44 11.65 0.07
N VAL A 73 -6.05 11.11 -0.99
CA VAL A 73 -5.36 10.58 -2.16
C VAL A 73 -6.09 10.99 -3.42
N GLU A 74 -5.34 11.36 -4.44
CA GLU A 74 -5.86 11.71 -5.75
C GLU A 74 -5.90 10.49 -6.67
N ALA A 75 -6.90 10.40 -7.53
CA ALA A 75 -7.04 9.28 -8.46
C ALA A 75 -5.85 9.20 -9.43
N ASP A 76 -5.36 10.36 -9.87
CA ASP A 76 -4.27 10.45 -10.85
C ASP A 76 -2.94 9.87 -10.32
N ASP A 77 -2.75 9.84 -9.00
CA ASP A 77 -1.54 9.30 -8.38
C ASP A 77 -1.55 7.76 -8.27
N MET A 78 -2.71 7.12 -8.44
CA MET A 78 -2.88 5.70 -8.11
C MET A 78 -1.98 4.78 -8.93
N ARG A 79 -1.73 5.12 -10.20
CA ARG A 79 -0.81 4.37 -11.05
C ARG A 79 0.60 4.28 -10.44
N THR A 80 1.12 5.42 -9.97
CA THR A 80 2.46 5.50 -9.38
C THR A 80 2.48 4.87 -7.99
N VAL A 81 1.49 5.19 -7.15
CA VAL A 81 1.42 4.68 -5.76
C VAL A 81 1.33 3.16 -5.73
N VAL A 82 0.47 2.56 -6.56
CA VAL A 82 0.30 1.11 -6.65
C VAL A 82 1.56 0.44 -7.18
N ALA A 83 2.21 1.04 -8.20
CA ALA A 83 3.47 0.52 -8.72
C ALA A 83 4.57 0.49 -7.64
N ILE A 84 4.70 1.56 -6.84
CA ILE A 84 5.65 1.61 -5.72
C ILE A 84 5.30 0.57 -4.66
N HIS A 85 4.03 0.46 -4.28
CA HIS A 85 3.58 -0.50 -3.27
C HIS A 85 3.90 -1.95 -3.70
N ASN A 86 3.64 -2.28 -4.96
CA ASN A 86 3.95 -3.58 -5.53
C ASN A 86 5.47 -3.83 -5.52
N ALA A 87 6.28 -2.85 -5.94
CA ALA A 87 7.73 -2.97 -5.92
C ALA A 87 8.31 -3.18 -4.50
N VAL A 88 7.75 -2.50 -3.49
CA VAL A 88 8.12 -2.70 -2.08
C VAL A 88 7.78 -4.11 -1.62
N ASN A 89 6.60 -4.64 -2.00
CA ASN A 89 6.20 -6.00 -1.64
C ASN A 89 7.09 -7.06 -2.32
N GLU A 90 7.45 -6.86 -3.59
CA GLU A 90 8.39 -7.74 -4.29
C GLU A 90 9.76 -7.74 -3.58
N ARG A 91 10.28 -6.56 -3.25
CA ARG A 91 11.55 -6.46 -2.51
C ARG A 91 11.47 -7.13 -1.13
N ALA A 92 10.37 -6.96 -0.42
CA ALA A 92 10.16 -7.60 0.87
C ALA A 92 10.16 -9.13 0.73
N TRP A 93 9.51 -9.67 -0.31
CA TRP A 93 9.54 -11.10 -0.59
C TRP A 93 10.95 -11.63 -0.87
N HIS A 94 11.74 -10.89 -1.65
CA HIS A 94 13.15 -11.25 -1.87
C HIS A 94 13.94 -11.33 -0.57
N GLN A 95 13.77 -10.35 0.32
CA GLN A 95 14.44 -10.33 1.62
C GLN A 95 13.98 -11.47 2.54
N ILE A 96 12.68 -11.80 2.53
CA ILE A 96 12.16 -12.96 3.27
C ILE A 96 12.87 -14.23 2.80
N LYS A 97 12.95 -14.46 1.48
CA LYS A 97 13.67 -15.61 0.93
C LYS A 97 15.13 -15.66 1.35
N GLU A 98 15.84 -14.54 1.33
CA GLU A 98 17.26 -14.48 1.74
C GLU A 98 17.44 -14.77 3.24
N VAL A 99 16.57 -14.23 4.08
CA VAL A 99 16.60 -14.49 5.53
C VAL A 99 16.31 -15.97 5.82
N GLU A 100 15.30 -16.53 5.15
CA GLU A 100 14.91 -17.93 5.28
C GLU A 100 16.00 -18.88 4.75
N ASP A 101 16.65 -18.56 3.64
CA ASP A 101 17.80 -19.32 3.11
C ASP A 101 18.95 -19.34 4.14
N ARG A 102 19.26 -18.18 4.70
CA ARG A 102 20.36 -18.03 5.66
C ARG A 102 20.10 -18.75 7.00
N LEU A 103 18.86 -18.72 7.49
CA LEU A 103 18.51 -19.29 8.81
C LEU A 103 18.02 -20.74 8.72
N HIS A 104 17.37 -21.10 7.62
CA HIS A 104 16.60 -22.34 7.46
C HIS A 104 16.82 -23.04 6.11
N GLY A 105 17.81 -22.64 5.30
CA GLY A 105 18.09 -23.23 3.99
C GLY A 105 18.40 -24.73 4.00
N ARG A 106 18.86 -25.27 5.13
CA ARG A 106 19.04 -26.74 5.32
C ARG A 106 17.71 -27.50 5.45
N VAL A 107 16.65 -26.82 5.85
CA VAL A 107 15.30 -27.39 6.06
C VAL A 107 14.45 -27.21 4.83
N CYS A 108 14.51 -26.03 4.20
CA CYS A 108 13.71 -25.70 3.04
C CYS A 108 14.47 -24.77 2.10
N ALA A 109 14.55 -25.14 0.82
CA ALA A 109 15.14 -24.27 -0.19
C ALA A 109 14.27 -23.01 -0.38
N LYS A 110 14.90 -21.86 -0.61
CA LYS A 110 14.19 -20.58 -0.75
C LYS A 110 13.21 -20.55 -1.92
N GLU A 111 13.45 -21.34 -2.97
CA GLU A 111 12.56 -21.49 -4.13
C GLU A 111 11.29 -22.30 -3.81
N ALA A 112 11.32 -23.11 -2.75
CA ALA A 112 10.17 -23.90 -2.30
C ALA A 112 9.22 -23.09 -1.41
N LEU A 113 9.63 -21.92 -0.91
CA LEU A 113 8.81 -21.09 -0.03
C LEU A 113 7.58 -20.55 -0.77
N ARG A 114 6.42 -20.65 -0.12
CA ARG A 114 5.14 -20.17 -0.65
C ARG A 114 4.46 -19.19 0.30
N LEU A 115 3.74 -18.23 -0.24
CA LEU A 115 2.90 -17.33 0.53
C LEU A 115 1.61 -18.05 0.95
N VAL A 116 1.36 -18.12 2.25
CA VAL A 116 0.09 -18.61 2.81
C VAL A 116 -0.92 -17.47 2.90
N LYS A 117 -0.52 -16.35 3.52
CA LYS A 117 -1.36 -15.15 3.61
C LYS A 117 -0.54 -13.90 3.90
N PHE A 118 -1.07 -12.77 3.47
CA PHE A 118 -0.51 -11.43 3.70
C PHE A 118 -1.56 -10.58 4.42
N VAL A 119 -1.27 -10.15 5.65
CA VAL A 119 -2.28 -9.57 6.54
C VAL A 119 -1.83 -8.20 7.05
N GLY A 120 -2.62 -7.17 6.78
CA GLY A 120 -2.43 -5.84 7.35
C GLY A 120 -2.71 -5.81 8.85
N ARG A 121 -1.84 -5.14 9.62
CA ARG A 121 -1.95 -4.96 11.08
C ARG A 121 -1.96 -3.46 11.43
N PRO A 122 -3.02 -2.73 11.05
CA PRO A 122 -3.09 -1.29 11.32
C PRO A 122 -3.08 -1.04 12.83
N GLY A 123 -2.26 -0.07 13.27
CA GLY A 123 -2.17 0.36 14.67
C GLY A 123 -1.40 -0.60 15.61
N GLU A 124 -0.93 -1.75 15.13
CA GLU A 124 -0.10 -2.64 15.93
C GLU A 124 1.38 -2.46 15.59
N VAL A 125 2.18 -1.93 16.50
CA VAL A 125 3.64 -1.86 16.32
C VAL A 125 4.32 -3.21 16.50
N SER A 126 5.31 -3.51 15.64
CA SER A 126 6.15 -4.69 15.80
C SER A 126 7.10 -4.55 17.01
N PRO A 127 7.58 -5.67 17.60
CA PRO A 127 8.59 -5.61 18.68
C PRO A 127 9.83 -4.81 18.27
N LYS A 128 10.28 -4.97 17.01
CA LYS A 128 11.38 -4.18 16.44
C LYS A 128 11.08 -2.68 16.44
N SER A 129 9.87 -2.29 16.01
CA SER A 129 9.45 -0.89 16.02
C SER A 129 9.43 -0.32 17.45
N ARG A 130 8.94 -1.08 18.43
CA ARG A 130 8.94 -0.66 19.85
C ARG A 130 10.36 -0.36 20.36
N ILE A 131 11.30 -1.27 20.09
CA ILE A 131 12.70 -1.10 20.50
C ILE A 131 13.35 0.09 19.79
N MET A 132 13.18 0.22 18.47
CA MET A 132 13.75 1.33 17.71
C MET A 132 13.21 2.69 18.18
N ARG A 133 11.92 2.77 18.49
CA ARG A 133 11.31 3.96 19.09
C ARG A 133 11.95 4.30 20.43
N LEU A 134 12.15 3.30 21.29
CA LEU A 134 12.78 3.49 22.60
C LEU A 134 14.23 3.95 22.50
N LEU A 135 14.99 3.45 21.51
CA LEU A 135 16.43 3.68 21.40
C LEU A 135 16.84 4.92 20.60
N GLY A 136 15.94 5.61 19.91
CA GLY A 136 16.37 6.71 19.04
C GLY A 136 15.30 7.50 18.30
N GLY A 137 14.05 7.54 18.77
CA GLY A 137 13.06 8.50 18.26
C GLY A 137 12.53 8.23 16.85
N TRP A 138 12.67 7.00 16.33
CA TRP A 138 12.11 6.62 15.04
C TRP A 138 10.58 6.80 15.00
N THR A 139 10.04 7.27 13.88
CA THR A 139 8.59 7.41 13.71
C THR A 139 7.90 6.05 13.59
N GLU A 140 6.65 5.99 14.01
CA GLU A 140 5.85 4.77 13.92
C GLU A 140 5.60 4.38 12.45
N PRO A 141 5.72 3.08 12.08
CA PRO A 141 5.44 2.64 10.72
C PRO A 141 3.96 2.85 10.36
N PHE A 142 3.71 3.38 9.17
CA PHE A 142 2.37 3.75 8.70
C PHE A 142 1.58 2.57 8.09
N ASP A 143 2.26 1.53 7.62
CA ASP A 143 1.63 0.39 6.94
C ASP A 143 2.32 -0.94 7.27
N ARG A 144 1.96 -1.52 8.42
CA ARG A 144 2.51 -2.80 8.86
C ARG A 144 1.72 -3.96 8.27
N HIS A 145 2.46 -4.93 7.73
CA HIS A 145 1.93 -6.20 7.29
C HIS A 145 2.71 -7.38 7.90
N ASP A 146 1.97 -8.46 8.18
CA ASP A 146 2.53 -9.75 8.54
C ASP A 146 2.51 -10.67 7.33
N TRP A 147 3.64 -11.32 7.08
CA TRP A 147 3.77 -12.39 6.10
C TRP A 147 3.57 -13.72 6.81
N TYR A 148 2.81 -14.61 6.21
CA TYR A 148 2.77 -16.01 6.61
C TYR A 148 3.21 -16.83 5.43
N ILE A 149 4.24 -17.64 5.63
CA ILE A 149 4.84 -18.44 4.57
C ILE A 149 4.75 -19.92 4.92
N ASP A 150 4.60 -20.75 3.90
CA ASP A 150 4.79 -22.18 4.00
C ASP A 150 6.27 -22.47 3.81
N ARG A 151 6.88 -22.98 4.87
CA ARG A 151 8.24 -23.48 4.90
C ARG A 151 8.19 -25.00 4.81
N CYS A 152 8.02 -25.51 3.59
CA CYS A 152 8.02 -26.94 3.30
C CYS A 152 7.03 -27.74 4.18
N GLY A 153 5.78 -27.28 4.25
CA GLY A 153 4.71 -27.90 5.03
C GLY A 153 4.50 -27.34 6.44
N THR A 154 5.34 -26.39 6.88
CA THR A 154 5.14 -25.67 8.15
C THR A 154 4.82 -24.21 7.91
N THR A 155 3.66 -23.74 8.38
CA THR A 155 3.32 -22.32 8.33
C THR A 155 4.07 -21.53 9.41
N VAL A 156 4.82 -20.52 8.98
CA VAL A 156 5.58 -19.60 9.85
C VAL A 156 5.22 -18.15 9.54
N ARG A 157 5.51 -17.25 10.49
CA ARG A 157 5.24 -15.81 10.40
C ARG A 157 6.53 -15.01 10.45
#